data_AF-V4Y9T1-F1
#
_entry.id   AF-V4Y9T1-F1
#
_cell.length_a   1.000
_cell.length_b   1.000
_cell.length_c   1.000
_cell.angle_alpha   90.00
_cell.angle_beta   90.00
_cell.angle_gamma   90.00
#
_symmetry.space_group_name_H-M   'P 1'
#
loop_
_entity.id
_entity.type
_entity.pdbx_description
1 polymer ?
#
loop_
_entity_poly.entity_id
_entity_poly.type
_entity_poly.pdbx_seq_one_letter_code
_entity_poly.pdbx_strand_id
1 'polypeptide(L)'
;MDSVDDILSDIVADVDAVFLFSPNSSFYERFEGDETTVVVAPENTVDAATFVELPIEFTNIRERIRFGIEGAMNDDIVAAGDTVACVGSIFNGETDTAVRVRVSEDLRSGLYDLFTNSRADPTVIRNVFEVALELGRKGQKGSPVGALFVVGDAGKVMNKSRPLSYNPFEKSHVHVGDPIVNVMLKEFSRLDGAFVISDSGKIVSAYRYLEPSAEGIDIPKGLGARHMAGGSITRDTNATAIVLSESDGLVRAFKGGELILELTQRSTNRMISALQLVLPEWLAVVDPEIWIAILIVLLGLGLGYLTIVGGRRLLERMGIDDAVEGTAVERTAGEYGTSTVGLITRLAGYFVVLISLFVAGTFTDIQFASLFLRAAAVFLPQLAIALLILVIGIVIGDKVEVLVAERLRGIKLPEISVIPATARYSVLFVAVLIALGQIGVATNALIVLLGAYALALIVFTAIATQELLASGAVGVYLLLTEPYCIGDEVAVAGQQGIVQEIDLFVTRIDTDGEEHIIPNRTVLREGVVRIQ
;
A
#
# COMPACT_ATOMS: atom_id res chain seq x y z
N MET A 1 28.93 -42.31 -8.74
CA MET A 1 27.97 -41.21 -8.54
C MET A 1 26.78 -41.90 -7.94
N ASP A 2 26.61 -41.75 -6.63
CA ASP A 2 25.44 -42.30 -5.95
C ASP A 2 24.20 -41.68 -6.61
N SER A 3 23.24 -42.53 -6.95
CA SER A 3 22.01 -42.08 -7.57
C SER A 3 21.17 -41.34 -6.53
N VAL A 4 20.24 -40.51 -6.98
CA VAL A 4 19.30 -39.82 -6.07
C VAL A 4 18.49 -40.84 -5.25
N ASP A 5 18.21 -42.02 -5.84
CA ASP A 5 17.49 -43.11 -5.18
C ASP A 5 18.29 -43.73 -4.03
N ASP A 6 19.62 -43.80 -4.14
CA ASP A 6 20.50 -44.31 -3.07
C ASP A 6 20.47 -43.36 -1.85
N ILE A 7 20.54 -42.04 -2.10
CA ILE A 7 20.48 -41.02 -1.03
C ILE A 7 19.13 -41.06 -0.31
N LEU A 8 18.03 -41.20 -1.05
CA LEU A 8 16.70 -41.30 -0.47
C LEU A 8 16.54 -42.60 0.34
N SER A 9 17.07 -43.72 -0.15
CA SER A 9 17.05 -45.00 0.56
C SER A 9 17.80 -44.91 1.89
N ASP A 10 18.95 -44.24 1.94
CA ASP A 10 19.73 -44.05 3.17
C ASP A 10 19.02 -43.21 4.24
N ILE A 11 18.13 -42.29 3.83
CA ILE A 11 17.36 -41.45 4.76
C ILE A 11 16.30 -42.29 5.52
N VAL A 12 15.72 -43.30 4.86
CA VAL A 12 14.62 -44.10 5.40
C VAL A 12 15.04 -45.52 5.83
N ALA A 13 16.26 -45.97 5.50
CA ALA A 13 16.76 -47.28 5.92
C ALA A 13 17.07 -47.32 7.42
N ASP A 14 16.72 -48.44 8.07
CA ASP A 14 16.98 -48.69 9.50
C ASP A 14 16.49 -47.55 10.42
N VAL A 15 15.25 -47.10 10.21
CA VAL A 15 14.56 -46.17 11.11
C VAL A 15 13.57 -46.92 11.99
N ASP A 16 13.48 -46.53 13.25
CA ASP A 16 12.61 -47.12 14.26
C ASP A 16 11.15 -46.64 14.13
N ALA A 17 10.95 -45.43 13.57
CA ALA A 17 9.64 -44.88 13.30
C ALA A 17 9.64 -43.83 12.17
N VAL A 18 8.50 -43.69 11.49
CA VAL A 18 8.26 -42.71 10.42
C VAL A 18 7.23 -41.68 10.88
N PHE A 19 7.65 -40.42 10.98
CA PHE A 19 6.83 -39.32 11.45
C PHE A 19 6.28 -38.54 10.26
N LEU A 20 4.95 -38.54 10.11
CA LEU A 20 4.24 -37.83 9.06
C LEU A 20 3.66 -36.53 9.62
N PHE A 21 4.19 -35.39 9.19
CA PHE A 21 3.76 -34.07 9.64
C PHE A 21 2.61 -33.53 8.78
N SER A 22 1.41 -33.44 9.37
CA SER A 22 0.17 -32.99 8.71
C SER A 22 -0.08 -33.60 7.32
N PRO A 23 -0.09 -34.94 7.18
CA PRO A 23 -0.30 -35.58 5.89
C PRO A 23 -1.73 -35.36 5.38
N ASN A 24 -1.90 -35.35 4.05
CA ASN A 24 -3.23 -35.51 3.45
C ASN A 24 -3.62 -37.00 3.40
N SER A 25 -4.91 -37.30 3.24
CA SER A 25 -5.42 -38.68 3.27
C SER A 25 -4.77 -39.58 2.22
N SER A 26 -4.58 -39.09 0.99
CA SER A 26 -4.00 -39.88 -0.11
C SER A 26 -2.51 -40.19 0.07
N PHE A 27 -1.79 -39.37 0.83
CA PHE A 27 -0.40 -39.62 1.21
C PHE A 27 -0.32 -40.58 2.39
N TYR A 28 -1.21 -40.44 3.38
CA TYR A 28 -1.28 -41.33 4.54
C TYR A 28 -1.61 -42.78 4.14
N GLU A 29 -2.53 -43.00 3.19
CA GLU A 29 -2.88 -44.33 2.66
C GLU A 29 -1.65 -45.11 2.12
N ARG A 30 -0.57 -44.43 1.74
CA ARG A 30 0.67 -45.08 1.28
C ARG A 30 1.46 -45.76 2.40
N PHE A 31 1.19 -45.37 3.64
CA PHE A 31 1.83 -45.88 4.87
C PHE A 31 0.84 -46.68 5.73
N GLU A 32 -0.40 -46.87 5.25
CA GLU A 32 -1.44 -47.61 5.96
C GLU A 32 -1.05 -49.09 6.08
N GLY A 33 -0.90 -49.56 7.32
CA GLY A 33 -0.47 -50.94 7.64
C GLY A 33 0.97 -51.06 8.19
N ASP A 34 1.71 -49.97 8.29
CA ASP A 34 3.01 -49.92 8.96
C ASP A 34 2.85 -49.45 10.42
N GLU A 35 3.06 -50.36 11.38
CA GLU A 35 2.92 -50.08 12.83
C GLU A 35 3.91 -49.03 13.36
N THR A 36 4.92 -48.68 12.57
CA THR A 36 5.96 -47.70 12.93
C THR A 36 5.62 -46.27 12.49
N THR A 37 4.45 -46.05 11.86
CA THR A 37 4.03 -44.73 11.38
C THR A 37 3.37 -43.91 12.49
N VAL A 38 3.88 -42.69 12.70
CA VAL A 38 3.37 -41.71 13.68
C VAL A 38 2.86 -40.48 12.94
N VAL A 39 1.60 -40.12 13.10
CA VAL A 39 1.05 -38.88 12.54
C VAL A 39 1.20 -37.76 13.56
N VAL A 40 1.84 -36.66 13.15
CA VAL A 40 1.98 -35.46 13.96
C VAL A 40 1.23 -34.32 13.30
N ALA A 41 0.12 -33.89 13.89
CA ALA A 41 -0.72 -32.84 13.32
C ALA A 41 -1.55 -32.12 14.40
N PRO A 42 -2.15 -30.95 14.11
CA PRO A 42 -3.03 -30.26 15.06
C PRO A 42 -4.26 -31.09 15.44
N GLU A 43 -4.80 -31.84 14.49
CA GLU A 43 -5.96 -32.72 14.70
C GLU A 43 -5.72 -34.04 13.95
N ASN A 44 -6.25 -35.15 14.48
CA ASN A 44 -6.16 -36.46 13.85
C ASN A 44 -7.22 -36.62 12.74
N THR A 45 -7.06 -35.90 11.63
CA THR A 45 -8.01 -35.89 10.51
C THR A 45 -7.97 -37.14 9.63
N VAL A 46 -6.93 -37.96 9.79
CA VAL A 46 -6.70 -39.19 9.01
C VAL A 46 -6.97 -40.46 9.83
N ASP A 47 -7.53 -40.32 11.04
CA ASP A 47 -7.83 -41.43 11.97
C ASP A 47 -6.65 -42.39 12.19
N ALA A 48 -5.44 -41.82 12.34
CA ALA A 48 -4.22 -42.60 12.54
C ALA A 48 -4.23 -43.32 13.89
N ALA A 49 -3.70 -44.55 13.91
CA ALA A 49 -3.60 -45.37 15.12
C ALA A 49 -2.61 -44.77 16.15
N THR A 50 -1.50 -44.20 15.67
CA THR A 50 -0.48 -43.53 16.48
C THR A 50 -0.44 -42.05 16.11
N PHE A 51 -0.84 -41.19 17.04
CA PHE A 51 -1.02 -39.75 16.81
C PHE A 51 -0.37 -38.93 17.92
N VAL A 52 0.33 -37.86 17.52
CA VAL A 52 0.95 -36.87 18.41
C VAL A 52 0.40 -35.49 18.06
N GLU A 53 -0.12 -34.79 19.07
CA GLU A 53 -0.78 -33.50 18.87
C GLU A 53 0.25 -32.38 18.63
N LEU A 54 -0.05 -31.52 17.66
CA LEU A 54 0.71 -30.31 17.35
C LEU A 54 -0.15 -29.06 17.65
N PRO A 55 -0.25 -28.64 18.93
CA PRO A 55 -1.22 -27.66 19.41
C PRO A 55 -0.92 -26.22 18.98
N ILE A 56 0.24 -25.97 18.35
CA ILE A 56 0.64 -24.66 17.83
C ILE A 56 1.22 -24.80 16.42
N GLU A 57 1.05 -23.76 15.61
CA GLU A 57 1.67 -23.69 14.29
C GLU A 57 3.15 -23.33 14.38
N PHE A 58 3.98 -24.07 13.65
CA PHE A 58 5.42 -23.86 13.56
C PHE A 58 5.80 -23.41 12.15
N THR A 59 6.51 -22.29 12.05
CA THR A 59 7.11 -21.82 10.79
C THR A 59 8.46 -22.50 10.51
N ASN A 60 9.17 -22.95 11.55
CA ASN A 60 10.45 -23.65 11.42
C ASN A 60 10.25 -25.17 11.45
N ILE A 61 10.57 -25.85 10.35
CA ILE A 61 10.43 -27.30 10.23
C ILE A 61 11.26 -28.07 11.26
N ARG A 62 12.45 -27.60 11.65
CA ARG A 62 13.30 -28.26 12.66
C ARG A 62 12.62 -28.28 14.01
N GLU A 63 11.98 -27.16 14.38
CA GLU A 63 11.31 -27.01 15.67
C GLU A 63 9.98 -27.77 15.70
N ARG A 64 9.25 -27.74 14.58
CA ARG A 64 8.07 -28.61 14.38
C ARG A 64 8.44 -30.08 14.58
N ILE A 65 9.53 -30.52 13.96
CA ILE A 65 10.03 -31.89 14.07
C ILE A 65 10.44 -32.20 15.51
N ARG A 66 11.23 -31.33 16.14
CA ARG A 66 11.65 -31.49 17.53
C ARG A 66 10.47 -31.59 18.49
N PHE A 67 9.48 -30.72 18.33
CA PHE A 67 8.29 -30.69 19.18
C PHE A 67 7.45 -31.97 19.01
N GLY A 68 7.29 -32.44 17.77
CA GLY A 68 6.62 -33.72 17.50
C GLY A 68 7.36 -34.92 18.07
N ILE A 69 8.70 -34.95 17.97
CA ILE A 69 9.51 -36.03 18.58
C ILE A 69 9.41 -35.98 20.11
N GLU A 70 9.47 -34.80 20.71
CA GLU A 70 9.29 -34.64 22.15
C GLU A 70 7.93 -35.16 22.61
N GLY A 71 6.86 -34.90 21.86
CA GLY A 71 5.54 -35.46 22.12
C GLY A 71 5.50 -36.97 22.04
N ALA A 72 6.09 -37.54 20.99
CA ALA A 72 6.22 -38.99 20.87
C ALA A 72 7.05 -39.62 22.00
N MET A 73 8.07 -38.92 22.52
CA MET A 73 8.84 -39.37 23.69
C MET A 73 8.07 -39.25 25.01
N ASN A 74 7.08 -38.38 25.07
CA ASN A 74 6.22 -38.19 26.24
C ASN A 74 5.10 -39.23 26.29
N ASP A 75 4.63 -39.64 25.12
CA ASP A 75 3.58 -40.66 24.95
C ASP A 75 4.18 -42.09 24.85
N ASP A 76 5.48 -42.24 25.17
CA ASP A 76 6.24 -43.50 25.13
C ASP A 76 6.24 -44.22 23.76
N ILE A 77 6.06 -43.46 22.67
CA ILE A 77 6.07 -43.97 21.28
C ILE A 77 7.50 -44.19 20.79
N VAL A 78 8.44 -43.32 21.17
CA VAL A 78 9.87 -43.41 20.83
C VAL A 78 10.77 -43.14 22.04
N ALA A 79 11.96 -43.72 22.06
CA ALA A 79 12.93 -43.62 23.15
C ALA A 79 14.23 -42.92 22.72
N ALA A 80 14.99 -42.42 23.70
CA ALA A 80 16.31 -41.86 23.44
C ALA A 80 17.26 -42.95 22.90
N GLY A 81 17.86 -42.70 21.74
CA GLY A 81 18.68 -43.66 21.01
C GLY A 81 18.10 -44.04 19.67
N ASP A 82 16.78 -43.96 19.52
CA ASP A 82 16.04 -44.30 18.30
C ASP A 82 16.39 -43.36 17.15
N THR A 83 16.19 -43.83 15.93
CA THR A 83 16.37 -43.06 14.71
C THR A 83 15.07 -42.98 13.95
N VAL A 84 14.58 -41.76 13.73
CA VAL A 84 13.28 -41.53 13.11
C VAL A 84 13.43 -40.82 11.76
N ALA A 85 12.56 -41.16 10.81
CA ALA A 85 12.42 -40.44 9.56
C ALA A 85 11.23 -39.48 9.65
N CYS A 86 11.48 -38.18 9.52
CA CYS A 86 10.46 -37.14 9.56
C CYS A 86 10.15 -36.66 8.15
N VAL A 87 8.88 -36.77 7.76
CA VAL A 87 8.38 -36.49 6.42
C VAL A 87 7.34 -35.38 6.51
N GLY A 88 7.46 -34.35 5.67
CA GLY A 88 6.52 -33.23 5.70
C GLY A 88 6.64 -32.28 4.50
N SER A 89 5.93 -31.17 4.59
CA SER A 89 5.92 -30.10 3.57
C SER A 89 6.59 -28.82 4.08
N ILE A 90 7.45 -28.21 3.27
CA ILE A 90 8.04 -26.88 3.46
C ILE A 90 7.38 -25.84 2.55
N PHE A 91 7.17 -26.16 1.26
CA PHE A 91 6.56 -25.27 0.28
C PHE A 91 5.12 -25.70 0.04
N ASN A 92 4.18 -25.08 0.78
CA ASN A 92 2.72 -25.27 0.72
C ASN A 92 2.20 -26.15 -0.44
N GLY A 93 1.67 -27.33 -0.12
CA GLY A 93 1.04 -28.22 -1.09
C GLY A 93 1.26 -29.68 -0.76
N GLU A 94 2.26 -30.29 -1.39
CA GLU A 94 2.61 -31.70 -1.24
C GLU A 94 3.77 -31.90 -0.26
N THR A 95 3.94 -33.13 0.21
CA THR A 95 5.13 -33.56 0.95
C THR A 95 6.35 -33.43 0.06
N ASP A 96 7.27 -32.54 0.42
CA ASP A 96 8.46 -32.21 -0.38
C ASP A 96 9.77 -32.45 0.37
N THR A 97 9.69 -32.86 1.65
CA THR A 97 10.85 -32.92 2.55
C THR A 97 10.85 -34.21 3.36
N ALA A 98 12.03 -34.83 3.46
CA ALA A 98 12.32 -35.93 4.37
C ALA A 98 13.62 -35.65 5.14
N VAL A 99 13.62 -35.88 6.45
CA VAL A 99 14.75 -35.62 7.35
C VAL A 99 14.93 -36.79 8.29
N ARG A 100 16.15 -37.32 8.41
CA ARG A 100 16.50 -38.33 9.40
C ARG A 100 16.97 -37.65 10.68
N VAL A 101 16.41 -38.03 11.83
CA VAL A 101 16.74 -37.46 13.15
C VAL A 101 17.04 -38.59 14.12
N ARG A 102 18.10 -38.42 14.92
CA ARG A 102 18.38 -39.30 16.05
C ARG A 102 17.74 -38.73 17.31
N VAL A 103 16.92 -39.52 17.98
CA VAL A 103 16.22 -39.16 19.21
C VAL A 103 17.21 -39.15 20.36
N SER A 104 17.21 -38.08 21.14
CA SER A 104 18.14 -37.87 22.24
C SER A 104 17.46 -37.13 23.40
N GLU A 105 17.93 -37.35 24.63
CA GLU A 105 17.31 -36.78 25.84
C GLU A 105 17.31 -35.23 25.87
N ASP A 106 18.20 -34.56 25.12
CA ASP A 106 18.19 -33.09 24.99
C ASP A 106 17.01 -32.55 24.17
N LEU A 107 16.26 -33.42 23.49
CA LEU A 107 15.00 -33.05 22.83
C LEU A 107 13.87 -32.84 23.83
N ARG A 108 13.91 -33.45 25.04
CA ARG A 108 12.94 -33.20 26.11
C ARG A 108 13.14 -31.81 26.72
N SER A 109 12.29 -30.88 26.34
CA SER A 109 12.32 -29.50 26.81
C SER A 109 11.33 -29.24 27.93
N GLY A 110 10.31 -30.09 28.09
CA GLY A 110 9.15 -29.87 28.96
C GLY A 110 8.10 -28.93 28.34
N LEU A 111 8.35 -28.42 27.13
CA LEU A 111 7.40 -27.54 26.44
C LEU A 111 6.16 -28.32 25.97
N TYR A 112 6.34 -29.55 25.49
CA TYR A 112 5.24 -30.34 24.97
C TYR A 112 4.15 -30.56 26.03
N ASP A 113 4.53 -31.12 27.18
CA ASP A 113 3.64 -31.34 28.33
C ASP A 113 2.92 -30.06 28.78
N LEU A 114 3.64 -28.93 28.75
CA LEU A 114 3.07 -27.64 29.13
C LEU A 114 1.97 -27.15 28.17
N PHE A 115 2.07 -27.46 26.88
CA PHE A 115 1.09 -27.04 25.87
C PHE A 115 -0.07 -28.03 25.74
N THR A 116 0.15 -29.34 25.90
CA THR A 116 -0.88 -30.38 25.72
C THR A 116 -1.66 -30.67 27.00
N ASN A 117 -1.01 -30.62 28.18
CA ASN A 117 -1.65 -30.91 29.47
C ASN A 117 -2.04 -29.64 30.25
N SER A 118 -2.21 -28.52 29.56
CA SER A 118 -2.71 -27.27 30.14
C SER A 118 -4.17 -27.01 29.79
N ARG A 119 -4.90 -26.42 30.76
CA ARG A 119 -6.29 -25.97 30.53
C ARG A 119 -6.35 -24.68 29.72
N ALA A 120 -5.30 -23.86 29.78
CA ALA A 120 -5.24 -22.62 29.05
C ALA A 120 -4.84 -22.86 27.60
N ASP A 121 -5.33 -22.01 26.69
CA ASP A 121 -4.97 -22.07 25.29
C ASP A 121 -3.44 -21.97 25.11
N PRO A 122 -2.81 -22.83 24.28
CA PRO A 122 -1.38 -22.80 24.01
C PRO A 122 -0.84 -21.43 23.62
N THR A 123 -1.60 -20.66 22.84
CA THR A 123 -1.22 -19.30 22.43
C THR A 123 -1.11 -18.35 23.63
N VAL A 124 -1.97 -18.52 24.64
CA VAL A 124 -1.95 -17.71 25.86
C VAL A 124 -0.71 -18.03 26.68
N ILE A 125 -0.40 -19.31 26.86
CA ILE A 125 0.80 -19.76 27.57
C ILE A 125 2.04 -19.17 26.91
N ARG A 126 2.14 -19.27 25.57
CA ARG A 126 3.21 -18.68 24.77
C ARG A 126 3.36 -17.18 25.02
N ASN A 127 2.26 -16.42 24.92
CA ASN A 127 2.30 -14.97 25.10
C ASN A 127 2.74 -14.58 26.53
N VAL A 128 2.39 -15.37 27.54
CA VAL A 128 2.83 -15.12 28.93
C VAL A 128 4.32 -15.39 29.10
N PHE A 129 4.88 -16.43 28.49
CA PHE A 129 6.34 -16.64 28.48
C PHE A 129 7.06 -15.50 27.79
N GLU A 130 6.56 -15.04 26.66
CA GLU A 130 7.15 -13.93 25.92
C GLU A 130 7.23 -12.68 26.79
N VAL A 131 6.14 -12.34 27.49
CA VAL A 131 6.12 -11.25 28.47
C VAL A 131 7.12 -11.51 29.60
N ALA A 132 7.12 -12.70 30.21
CA ALA A 132 8.04 -13.02 31.31
C ALA A 132 9.51 -12.92 30.89
N LEU A 133 9.85 -13.36 29.68
CA LEU A 133 11.18 -13.25 29.10
C LEU A 133 11.55 -11.80 28.76
N GLU A 134 10.60 -11.01 28.22
CA GLU A 134 10.80 -9.59 27.92
C GLU A 134 11.03 -8.76 29.20
N LEU A 135 10.29 -9.07 30.26
CA LEU A 135 10.48 -8.51 31.60
C LEU A 135 11.86 -8.86 32.16
N GLY A 136 12.35 -10.08 31.90
CA GLY A 136 13.71 -10.49 32.24
C GLY A 136 14.80 -9.78 31.41
N ARG A 137 14.53 -9.50 30.11
CA ARG A 137 15.53 -9.08 29.11
C ARG A 137 16.11 -7.66 29.24
N LYS A 138 15.71 -6.83 30.21
CA LYS A 138 16.20 -5.43 30.24
C LYS A 138 17.65 -5.29 30.71
N GLY A 139 18.49 -4.85 29.75
CA GLY A 139 19.83 -4.33 29.96
C GLY A 139 19.90 -2.95 30.63
N GLN A 140 20.97 -2.81 31.42
CA GLN A 140 21.71 -1.59 31.82
C GLN A 140 21.03 -0.41 32.56
N LYS A 141 19.71 -0.26 32.72
CA LYS A 141 19.14 0.84 33.56
C LYS A 141 17.81 0.52 34.29
N GLY A 142 17.68 -0.67 34.89
CA GLY A 142 16.50 -0.99 35.70
C GLY A 142 16.80 -2.01 36.81
N SER A 143 16.04 -1.95 37.90
CA SER A 143 16.08 -2.96 38.98
C SER A 143 15.58 -4.31 38.47
N PRO A 144 16.05 -5.44 39.03
CA PRO A 144 15.50 -6.75 38.73
C PRO A 144 13.99 -6.76 39.02
N VAL A 145 13.22 -7.44 38.16
CA VAL A 145 11.77 -7.57 38.30
C VAL A 145 11.46 -9.03 38.51
N GLY A 146 10.84 -9.35 39.64
CA GLY A 146 10.26 -10.67 39.87
C GLY A 146 8.77 -10.63 39.60
N ALA A 147 8.25 -11.60 38.85
CA ALA A 147 6.83 -11.68 38.52
C ALA A 147 6.33 -13.12 38.63
N LEU A 148 5.05 -13.27 38.94
CA LEU A 148 4.37 -14.56 38.96
C LEU A 148 3.09 -14.44 38.16
N PHE A 149 2.97 -15.24 37.12
CA PHE A 149 1.79 -15.35 36.27
C PHE A 149 1.16 -16.71 36.49
N VAL A 150 -0.15 -16.74 36.77
CA VAL A 150 -0.93 -17.97 36.89
C VAL A 150 -1.95 -17.96 35.77
N VAL A 151 -1.86 -18.94 34.88
CA VAL A 151 -2.59 -19.02 33.62
C VAL A 151 -3.53 -20.22 33.67
N GLY A 152 -4.80 -19.97 33.41
CA GLY A 152 -5.83 -21.00 33.41
C GLY A 152 -6.46 -21.26 34.79
N ASP A 153 -7.62 -21.90 34.80
CA ASP A 153 -8.44 -22.20 36.00
C ASP A 153 -8.64 -20.98 36.92
N ALA A 154 -8.73 -19.78 36.31
CA ALA A 154 -8.69 -18.50 37.01
C ALA A 154 -9.74 -18.39 38.13
N GLY A 155 -10.92 -19.02 37.96
CA GLY A 155 -11.95 -19.06 39.00
C GLY A 155 -11.47 -19.74 40.29
N LYS A 156 -10.83 -20.92 40.19
CA LYS A 156 -10.29 -21.61 41.38
C LYS A 156 -9.09 -20.88 41.95
N VAL A 157 -8.23 -20.33 41.08
CA VAL A 157 -7.08 -19.52 41.51
C VAL A 157 -7.54 -18.28 42.30
N MET A 158 -8.61 -17.62 41.87
CA MET A 158 -9.19 -16.49 42.58
C MET A 158 -9.80 -16.89 43.93
N ASN A 159 -10.41 -18.08 44.03
CA ASN A 159 -10.94 -18.59 45.31
C ASN A 159 -9.84 -18.97 46.31
N LYS A 160 -8.66 -19.38 45.82
CA LYS A 160 -7.48 -19.74 46.63
C LYS A 160 -6.46 -18.60 46.76
N SER A 161 -6.93 -17.37 46.64
CA SER A 161 -6.08 -16.19 46.78
C SER A 161 -6.82 -15.04 47.43
N ARG A 162 -6.06 -14.02 47.85
CA ARG A 162 -6.59 -12.77 48.39
C ARG A 162 -5.97 -11.56 47.70
N PRO A 163 -6.71 -10.45 47.55
CA PRO A 163 -6.17 -9.25 46.92
C PRO A 163 -5.19 -8.56 47.89
N LEU A 164 -4.02 -8.17 47.39
CA LEU A 164 -3.04 -7.35 48.13
C LEU A 164 -3.26 -5.86 47.89
N SER A 165 -3.78 -5.49 46.72
CA SER A 165 -3.99 -4.11 46.29
C SER A 165 -5.21 -4.02 45.38
N TYR A 166 -5.53 -2.79 44.96
CA TYR A 166 -6.56 -2.52 43.97
C TYR A 166 -6.24 -3.19 42.63
N ASN A 167 -7.21 -3.89 42.05
CA ASN A 167 -7.03 -4.58 40.77
C ASN A 167 -7.21 -3.61 39.59
N PRO A 168 -6.14 -3.25 38.85
CA PRO A 168 -6.26 -2.33 37.72
C PRO A 168 -7.01 -2.94 36.53
N PHE A 169 -7.22 -4.27 36.52
CA PHE A 169 -7.82 -5.00 35.40
C PHE A 169 -9.32 -5.32 35.59
N GLU A 170 -9.94 -4.94 36.72
CA GLU A 170 -11.30 -5.36 37.10
C GLU A 170 -12.40 -5.03 36.08
N LYS A 171 -12.25 -3.92 35.34
CA LYS A 171 -13.18 -3.48 34.27
C LYS A 171 -12.57 -3.50 32.87
N SER A 172 -11.38 -4.06 32.75
CA SER A 172 -10.65 -4.10 31.48
C SER A 172 -10.96 -5.38 30.71
N HIS A 173 -10.92 -5.29 29.37
CA HIS A 173 -11.06 -6.42 28.45
C HIS A 173 -9.75 -6.70 27.74
N VAL A 174 -8.64 -6.60 28.47
CA VAL A 174 -7.30 -6.71 27.91
C VAL A 174 -6.82 -8.16 27.95
N HIS A 175 -6.14 -8.58 26.89
CA HIS A 175 -5.65 -9.95 26.74
C HIS A 175 -4.13 -9.96 26.65
N VAL A 176 -3.51 -11.02 27.17
CA VAL A 176 -2.07 -11.21 27.04
C VAL A 176 -1.73 -11.47 25.58
N GLY A 177 -0.85 -10.64 25.01
CA GLY A 177 -0.54 -10.61 23.58
C GLY A 177 -0.85 -9.25 22.93
N ASP A 178 -1.69 -8.41 23.55
CA ASP A 178 -1.92 -7.05 23.08
C ASP A 178 -0.67 -6.17 23.33
N PRO A 179 -0.19 -5.36 22.37
CA PRO A 179 1.02 -4.54 22.53
C PRO A 179 0.97 -3.58 23.73
N ILE A 180 -0.23 -3.05 24.04
CA ILE A 180 -0.45 -2.13 25.17
C ILE A 180 -0.34 -2.87 26.51
N VAL A 181 -0.66 -4.17 26.54
CA VAL A 181 -0.65 -5.00 27.75
C VAL A 181 0.76 -5.26 28.24
N ASN A 182 1.73 -5.42 27.36
CA ASN A 182 3.13 -5.64 27.76
C ASN A 182 3.67 -4.45 28.57
N VAL A 183 3.31 -3.22 28.18
CA VAL A 183 3.69 -2.00 28.91
C VAL A 183 3.01 -1.96 30.28
N MET A 184 1.73 -2.33 30.37
CA MET A 184 1.00 -2.36 31.64
C MET A 184 1.52 -3.43 32.59
N LEU A 185 1.72 -4.66 32.09
CA LEU A 185 2.29 -5.76 32.88
C LEU A 185 3.67 -5.41 33.41
N LYS A 186 4.47 -4.67 32.63
CA LYS A 186 5.78 -4.17 33.06
C LYS A 186 5.70 -3.19 34.22
N GLU A 187 4.82 -2.20 34.16
CA GLU A 187 4.67 -1.25 35.27
C GLU A 187 4.12 -1.92 36.53
N PHE A 188 3.15 -2.82 36.38
CA PHE A 188 2.51 -3.50 37.51
C PHE A 188 3.33 -4.66 38.09
N SER A 189 4.22 -5.29 37.31
CA SER A 189 5.11 -6.35 37.78
C SER A 189 6.15 -5.90 38.82
N ARG A 190 6.27 -4.59 39.05
CA ARG A 190 7.16 -4.01 40.08
C ARG A 190 6.62 -4.14 41.50
N LEU A 191 5.35 -4.51 41.65
CA LEU A 191 4.69 -4.70 42.95
C LEU A 191 4.46 -6.18 43.22
N ASP A 192 4.27 -6.51 44.49
CA ASP A 192 4.09 -7.89 44.93
C ASP A 192 2.70 -8.47 44.59
N GLY A 193 2.71 -9.71 44.12
CA GLY A 193 1.53 -10.53 43.89
C GLY A 193 1.54 -11.22 42.53
N ALA A 194 0.65 -12.19 42.37
CA ALA A 194 0.45 -12.91 41.13
C ALA A 194 -0.50 -12.15 40.20
N PHE A 195 -0.22 -12.25 38.90
CA PHE A 195 -1.17 -12.01 37.84
C PHE A 195 -1.99 -13.29 37.62
N VAL A 196 -3.30 -13.16 37.55
CA VAL A 196 -4.22 -14.28 37.26
C VAL A 196 -4.81 -14.04 35.88
N ILE A 197 -4.61 -15.00 34.99
CA ILE A 197 -4.98 -14.95 33.58
C ILE A 197 -5.94 -16.09 33.28
N SER A 198 -7.03 -15.80 32.58
CA SER A 198 -8.03 -16.81 32.22
C SER A 198 -7.52 -17.80 31.17
N ASP A 199 -8.27 -18.88 30.97
CA ASP A 199 -8.03 -19.90 29.93
C ASP A 199 -7.92 -19.27 28.52
N SER A 200 -8.66 -18.16 28.28
CA SER A 200 -8.70 -17.39 27.03
C SER A 200 -7.69 -16.23 26.95
N GLY A 201 -6.83 -16.05 27.96
CA GLY A 201 -5.81 -15.00 27.96
C GLY A 201 -6.24 -13.64 28.49
N LYS A 202 -7.46 -13.48 29.01
CA LYS A 202 -7.88 -12.24 29.67
C LYS A 202 -7.16 -12.10 31.01
N ILE A 203 -6.60 -10.93 31.28
CA ILE A 203 -6.05 -10.63 32.61
C ILE A 203 -7.22 -10.39 33.57
N VAL A 204 -7.43 -11.35 34.49
CA VAL A 204 -8.52 -11.31 35.47
C VAL A 204 -8.15 -10.43 36.64
N SER A 205 -6.92 -10.57 37.13
CA SER A 205 -6.46 -9.81 38.28
C SER A 205 -4.95 -9.63 38.32
N ALA A 206 -4.50 -8.54 38.92
CA ALA A 206 -3.13 -8.38 39.39
C ALA A 206 -3.12 -8.28 40.92
N TYR A 207 -1.93 -8.41 41.52
CA TYR A 207 -1.72 -8.27 42.97
C TYR A 207 -2.47 -9.30 43.80
N ARG A 208 -2.49 -10.56 43.36
CA ARG A 208 -3.08 -11.66 44.13
C ARG A 208 -2.03 -12.33 45.00
N TYR A 209 -2.27 -12.40 46.29
CA TYR A 209 -1.51 -13.28 47.18
C TYR A 209 -2.11 -14.68 47.09
N LEU A 210 -1.32 -15.62 46.58
CA LEU A 210 -1.72 -17.03 46.52
C LEU A 210 -1.47 -17.66 47.89
N GLU A 211 -2.42 -18.44 48.37
CA GLU A 211 -2.31 -19.15 49.65
C GLU A 211 -1.81 -20.57 49.38
N PRO A 212 -0.53 -20.88 49.64
CA PRO A 212 0.00 -22.20 49.32
C PRO A 212 -0.50 -23.25 50.32
N SER A 213 -1.00 -24.38 49.82
CA SER A 213 -1.06 -25.64 50.55
C SER A 213 0.35 -26.27 50.53
N ALA A 214 0.90 -26.65 51.70
CA ALA A 214 2.30 -27.06 51.82
C ALA A 214 2.56 -28.57 51.57
N GLU A 215 1.54 -29.33 51.16
CA GLU A 215 1.62 -30.79 51.08
C GLU A 215 1.81 -31.28 49.64
N GLY A 216 2.82 -32.15 49.42
CA GLY A 216 2.97 -32.93 48.19
C GLY A 216 3.51 -32.16 46.97
N ILE A 217 4.41 -31.19 47.19
CA ILE A 217 5.05 -30.41 46.13
C ILE A 217 6.51 -30.84 45.96
N ASP A 218 6.94 -31.14 44.74
CA ASP A 218 8.34 -31.47 44.41
C ASP A 218 9.05 -30.27 43.77
N ILE A 219 9.42 -29.29 44.61
CA ILE A 219 10.16 -28.10 44.18
C ILE A 219 11.63 -28.21 44.63
N PRO A 220 12.60 -27.98 43.73
CA PRO A 220 14.02 -27.92 44.08
C PRO A 220 14.34 -26.95 45.21
N LYS A 221 15.25 -27.34 46.10
CA LYS A 221 15.71 -26.49 47.22
C LYS A 221 16.42 -25.24 46.67
N GLY A 222 16.12 -24.07 47.24
CA GLY A 222 16.74 -22.79 46.87
C GLY A 222 15.80 -21.83 46.12
N LEU A 223 14.57 -22.25 45.83
CA LEU A 223 13.57 -21.41 45.18
C LEU A 223 12.75 -20.59 46.20
N GLY A 224 12.60 -19.29 45.93
CA GLY A 224 11.95 -18.34 46.85
C GLY A 224 10.41 -18.45 46.92
N ALA A 225 9.79 -17.59 47.73
CA ALA A 225 8.35 -17.64 48.04
C ALA A 225 7.42 -17.60 46.80
N ARG A 226 7.77 -16.85 45.74
CA ARG A 226 6.98 -16.80 44.49
C ARG A 226 6.96 -18.15 43.74
N HIS A 227 8.07 -18.89 43.78
CA HIS A 227 8.14 -20.23 43.18
C HIS A 227 7.31 -21.24 43.97
N MET A 228 7.40 -21.20 45.30
CA MET A 228 6.58 -22.05 46.17
C MET A 228 5.08 -21.78 45.99
N ALA A 229 4.71 -20.50 45.89
CA ALA A 229 3.33 -20.11 45.61
C ALA A 229 2.86 -20.59 44.22
N GLY A 230 3.71 -20.49 43.20
CA GLY A 230 3.43 -20.96 41.84
C GLY A 230 3.28 -22.48 41.74
N GLY A 231 4.17 -23.26 42.35
CA GLY A 231 4.02 -24.72 42.35
C GLY A 231 2.82 -25.17 43.19
N SER A 232 2.60 -24.59 44.37
CA SER A 232 1.45 -24.94 45.21
C SER A 232 0.11 -24.64 44.53
N ILE A 233 -0.05 -23.47 43.91
CA ILE A 233 -1.32 -23.14 43.25
C ILE A 233 -1.62 -24.06 42.06
N THR A 234 -0.59 -24.51 41.34
CA THR A 234 -0.73 -25.41 40.18
C THR A 234 -0.92 -26.87 40.57
N ARG A 235 -0.65 -27.23 41.83
CA ARG A 235 -1.07 -28.51 42.42
C ARG A 235 -2.55 -28.49 42.77
N ASP A 236 -2.98 -27.38 43.35
CA ASP A 236 -4.32 -27.17 43.89
C ASP A 236 -5.37 -26.80 42.84
N THR A 237 -4.92 -26.50 41.62
CA THR A 237 -5.75 -26.08 40.48
C THR A 237 -5.17 -26.68 39.20
N ASN A 238 -5.91 -26.64 38.09
CA ASN A 238 -5.37 -27.06 36.79
C ASN A 238 -4.63 -25.92 36.06
N ALA A 239 -4.27 -24.85 36.78
CA ALA A 239 -3.54 -23.73 36.21
C ALA A 239 -2.07 -24.10 35.93
N THR A 240 -1.41 -23.25 35.15
CA THR A 240 0.03 -23.28 34.91
C THR A 240 0.64 -22.00 35.49
N ALA A 241 1.73 -22.10 36.23
CA ALA A 241 2.37 -20.93 36.85
C ALA A 241 3.72 -20.65 36.19
N ILE A 242 3.90 -19.43 35.70
CA ILE A 242 5.14 -18.94 35.09
C ILE A 242 5.74 -17.91 36.03
N VAL A 243 6.94 -18.19 36.53
CA VAL A 243 7.65 -17.40 37.53
C VAL A 243 8.89 -16.80 36.90
N LEU A 244 8.97 -15.47 36.90
CA LEU A 244 10.20 -14.72 36.64
C LEU A 244 10.88 -14.44 37.98
N SER A 245 12.09 -14.97 38.12
CA SER A 245 12.88 -14.82 39.33
C SER A 245 13.67 -13.51 39.32
N GLU A 246 13.54 -12.77 40.42
CA GLU A 246 14.20 -11.48 40.63
C GLU A 246 15.71 -11.62 40.84
N SER A 247 16.17 -12.73 41.44
CA SER A 247 17.55 -12.91 41.87
C SER A 247 18.48 -13.45 40.77
N ASP A 248 18.00 -14.38 39.95
CA ASP A 248 18.77 -15.05 38.90
C ASP A 248 18.27 -14.74 37.47
N GLY A 249 17.16 -14.00 37.34
CA GLY A 249 16.59 -13.60 36.05
C GLY A 249 16.04 -14.76 35.22
N LEU A 250 15.88 -15.95 35.84
CA LEU A 250 15.39 -17.15 35.19
C LEU A 250 13.86 -17.18 35.15
N VAL A 251 13.33 -17.71 34.04
CA VAL A 251 11.88 -17.94 33.87
C VAL A 251 11.63 -19.43 34.06
N ARG A 252 10.76 -19.76 35.02
CA ARG A 252 10.41 -21.13 35.39
C ARG A 252 8.93 -21.39 35.24
N ALA A 253 8.54 -22.55 34.77
CA ALA A 253 7.15 -22.96 34.64
C ALA A 253 6.83 -24.14 35.54
N PHE A 254 5.72 -24.03 36.26
CA PHE A 254 5.23 -25.06 37.17
C PHE A 254 3.86 -25.55 36.73
N LYS A 255 3.65 -26.86 36.89
CA LYS A 255 2.38 -27.53 36.63
C LYS A 255 2.23 -28.70 37.60
N GLY A 256 1.03 -28.91 38.14
CA GLY A 256 0.76 -30.08 38.99
C GLY A 256 1.59 -30.16 40.27
N GLY A 257 2.25 -29.06 40.69
CA GLY A 257 3.19 -29.04 41.80
C GLY A 257 4.65 -29.32 41.45
N GLU A 258 4.97 -29.49 40.16
CA GLU A 258 6.31 -29.85 39.67
C GLU A 258 6.88 -28.73 38.79
N LEU A 259 8.22 -28.64 38.72
CA LEU A 259 8.93 -27.75 37.81
C LEU A 259 9.06 -28.44 36.45
N ILE A 260 8.33 -27.96 35.46
CA ILE A 260 8.31 -28.57 34.10
C ILE A 260 9.34 -27.94 33.19
N LEU A 261 9.63 -26.64 33.36
CA LEU A 261 10.49 -25.89 32.45
C LEU A 261 11.34 -24.87 33.21
N GLU A 262 12.63 -24.80 32.88
CA GLU A 262 13.54 -23.76 33.33
C GLU A 262 14.25 -23.12 32.13
N LEU A 263 14.08 -21.79 31.98
CA LEU A 263 14.64 -21.02 30.88
C LEU A 263 15.61 -19.95 31.39
N THR A 264 16.78 -19.89 30.74
CA THR A 264 17.80 -18.87 30.96
C THR A 264 17.78 -17.82 29.86
N GLN A 265 18.20 -16.59 30.15
CA GLN A 265 18.33 -15.52 29.14
C GLN A 265 19.31 -15.85 28.01
N ARG A 266 20.27 -16.76 28.23
CA ARG A 266 21.24 -17.24 27.21
C ARG A 266 20.70 -18.40 26.38
N SER A 267 19.88 -19.28 26.95
CA SER A 267 19.17 -20.34 26.20
C SER A 267 18.01 -19.77 25.37
N THR A 268 17.60 -18.52 25.63
CA THR A 268 16.68 -17.75 24.80
C THR A 268 17.15 -17.59 23.35
N ASN A 269 18.46 -17.56 23.06
CA ASN A 269 18.98 -17.60 21.68
C ASN A 269 18.79 -18.95 20.98
N ARG A 270 18.17 -19.94 21.61
CA ARG A 270 17.72 -21.17 20.95
C ARG A 270 16.21 -21.22 20.79
N MET A 271 15.43 -20.71 21.76
CA MET A 271 13.95 -20.70 21.70
C MET A 271 13.37 -19.49 20.95
N ILE A 272 14.01 -18.31 21.03
CA ILE A 272 13.64 -17.16 20.19
C ILE A 272 14.14 -17.37 18.75
N SER A 273 15.24 -18.09 18.55
CA SER A 273 15.69 -18.53 17.22
C SER A 273 14.84 -19.67 16.66
N ALA A 274 14.19 -20.46 17.53
CA ALA A 274 13.22 -21.48 17.17
C ALA A 274 11.89 -20.86 16.69
N LEU A 275 11.49 -19.73 17.28
CA LEU A 275 10.22 -19.05 17.01
C LEU A 275 10.32 -17.83 16.08
N GLN A 276 11.53 -17.30 15.88
CA GLN A 276 11.81 -16.19 14.96
C GLN A 276 13.20 -16.37 14.38
N LEU A 277 13.30 -16.86 13.13
CA LEU A 277 14.16 -16.24 12.10
C LEU A 277 14.00 -16.97 10.75
N VAL A 278 13.59 -16.22 9.73
CA VAL A 278 14.08 -16.41 8.35
C VAL A 278 14.54 -15.04 7.86
N LEU A 279 15.82 -14.99 7.49
CA LEU A 279 16.60 -13.97 6.76
C LEU A 279 17.84 -13.49 7.56
N PRO A 280 19.00 -13.36 6.89
CA PRO A 280 20.31 -13.13 7.51
C PRO A 280 20.30 -11.87 8.40
N GLU A 281 21.12 -11.86 9.46
CA GLU A 281 21.11 -10.89 10.59
C GLU A 281 21.09 -9.38 10.23
N TRP A 282 21.36 -9.00 8.98
CA TRP A 282 21.24 -7.62 8.50
C TRP A 282 19.85 -7.25 7.94
N LEU A 283 18.97 -8.23 7.68
CA LEU A 283 17.59 -8.04 7.22
C LEU A 283 16.57 -7.91 8.36
N ALA A 284 16.81 -8.57 9.50
CA ALA A 284 15.88 -8.62 10.65
C ALA A 284 15.90 -7.38 11.56
N VAL A 285 16.82 -6.44 11.34
CA VAL A 285 16.85 -5.14 12.04
C VAL A 285 15.82 -4.16 11.46
N VAL A 286 15.25 -4.50 10.30
CA VAL A 286 14.49 -3.59 9.45
C VAL A 286 13.12 -4.24 9.19
N ASP A 287 12.03 -3.55 9.54
CA ASP A 287 10.67 -4.03 9.33
C ASP A 287 10.46 -4.50 7.88
N PRO A 288 9.73 -5.60 7.61
CA PRO A 288 9.47 -6.10 6.26
C PRO A 288 8.94 -5.04 5.29
N GLU A 289 8.17 -4.09 5.81
CA GLU A 289 7.66 -2.91 5.13
C GLU A 289 8.76 -2.03 4.52
N ILE A 290 9.90 -1.89 5.22
CA ILE A 290 11.03 -1.10 4.75
C ILE A 290 11.74 -1.83 3.59
N TRP A 291 11.80 -3.16 3.59
CA TRP A 291 12.34 -3.94 2.47
C TRP A 291 11.48 -3.78 1.22
N ILE A 292 10.16 -3.81 1.37
CA ILE A 292 9.20 -3.53 0.29
C ILE A 292 9.40 -2.10 -0.23
N ALA A 293 9.51 -1.12 0.67
CA ALA A 293 9.78 0.27 0.31
C ALA A 293 11.10 0.43 -0.47
N ILE A 294 12.19 -0.21 -0.02
CA ILE A 294 13.49 -0.21 -0.71
C ILE A 294 13.37 -0.82 -2.10
N LEU A 295 12.69 -1.97 -2.23
CA LEU A 295 12.47 -2.63 -3.52
C LEU A 295 11.69 -1.73 -4.48
N ILE A 296 10.64 -1.06 -4.01
CA ILE A 296 9.84 -0.12 -4.81
C ILE A 296 10.71 1.04 -5.30
N VAL A 297 11.54 1.62 -4.44
CA VAL A 297 12.45 2.71 -4.83
C VAL A 297 13.49 2.24 -5.86
N LEU A 298 14.10 1.07 -5.66
CA LEU A 298 15.06 0.52 -6.62
C LEU A 298 14.42 0.25 -7.99
N LEU A 299 13.22 -0.33 -7.99
CA LEU A 299 12.45 -0.58 -9.21
C LEU A 299 12.06 0.75 -9.87
N GLY A 300 11.65 1.75 -9.09
CA GLY A 300 11.35 3.10 -9.57
C GLY A 300 12.55 3.82 -10.19
N LEU A 301 13.74 3.71 -9.59
CA LEU A 301 14.99 4.22 -10.17
C LEU A 301 15.32 3.53 -11.49
N GLY A 302 15.17 2.20 -11.54
CA GLY A 302 15.37 1.42 -12.77
C GLY A 302 14.40 1.81 -13.89
N LEU A 303 13.09 1.88 -13.58
CA LEU A 303 12.07 2.32 -14.52
C LEU A 303 12.25 3.78 -14.94
N GLY A 304 12.63 4.66 -14.02
CA GLY A 304 12.91 6.06 -14.32
C GLY A 304 14.07 6.22 -15.29
N TYR A 305 15.18 5.51 -15.06
CA TYR A 305 16.30 5.46 -15.99
C TYR A 305 15.91 4.88 -17.36
N LEU A 306 15.13 3.78 -17.37
CA LEU A 306 14.62 3.18 -18.60
C LEU A 306 13.69 4.13 -19.36
N THR A 307 12.86 4.91 -18.66
CA THR A 307 11.98 5.91 -19.26
C THR A 307 12.78 7.02 -19.93
N ILE A 308 13.89 7.46 -19.30
CA ILE A 308 14.77 8.50 -19.88
C ILE A 308 15.49 7.96 -21.12
N VAL A 309 16.15 6.81 -21.02
CA VAL A 309 16.99 6.26 -22.10
C VAL A 309 16.15 5.67 -23.22
N GLY A 310 15.16 4.85 -22.87
CA GLY A 310 14.25 4.19 -23.81
C GLY A 310 13.26 5.16 -24.43
N GLY A 311 12.67 6.05 -23.62
CA GLY A 311 11.73 7.06 -24.09
C GLY A 311 12.37 8.01 -25.10
N ARG A 312 13.60 8.46 -24.85
CA ARG A 312 14.31 9.32 -25.80
C ARG A 312 14.50 8.63 -27.15
N ARG A 313 15.03 7.40 -27.15
CA ARG A 313 15.23 6.62 -28.39
C ARG A 313 13.92 6.35 -29.12
N LEU A 314 12.83 6.11 -28.39
CA LEU A 314 11.51 5.87 -28.98
C LEU A 314 10.98 7.12 -29.67
N LEU A 315 11.01 8.27 -28.99
CA LEU A 315 10.51 9.53 -29.52
C LEU A 315 11.36 10.03 -30.71
N GLU A 316 12.68 9.87 -30.65
CA GLU A 316 13.58 10.15 -31.78
C GLU A 316 13.26 9.23 -32.98
N ARG A 317 13.01 7.94 -32.75
CA ARG A 317 12.58 7.01 -33.84
C ARG A 317 11.22 7.36 -34.44
N MET A 318 10.36 8.01 -33.68
CA MET A 318 9.08 8.50 -34.17
C MET A 318 9.21 9.83 -34.94
N GLY A 319 10.42 10.40 -35.05
CA GLY A 319 10.66 11.69 -35.71
C GLY A 319 10.09 12.87 -34.93
N ILE A 320 9.94 12.72 -33.61
CA ILE A 320 9.36 13.78 -32.78
C ILE A 320 10.34 14.94 -32.62
N ASP A 321 11.65 14.71 -32.65
CA ASP A 321 12.66 15.77 -32.58
C ASP A 321 12.47 16.83 -33.69
N ASP A 322 12.34 16.39 -34.95
CA ASP A 322 12.04 17.25 -36.09
C ASP A 322 10.68 17.96 -35.91
N ALA A 323 9.71 17.22 -35.35
CA ALA A 323 8.37 17.74 -35.11
C ALA A 323 8.31 18.78 -33.98
N VAL A 324 9.29 18.86 -33.07
CA VAL A 324 9.31 19.88 -32.00
C VAL A 324 10.24 21.05 -32.34
N GLU A 325 11.01 20.95 -33.42
CA GLU A 325 11.92 22.01 -33.85
C GLU A 325 11.19 23.34 -34.10
N GLY A 326 11.77 24.43 -33.59
CA GLY A 326 11.25 25.79 -33.76
C GLY A 326 10.12 26.20 -32.81
N THR A 327 9.65 25.29 -31.95
CA THR A 327 8.62 25.58 -30.94
C THR A 327 9.17 26.39 -29.77
N ALA A 328 8.28 27.04 -29.02
CA ALA A 328 8.62 27.78 -27.81
C ALA A 328 9.27 26.88 -26.76
N VAL A 329 8.79 25.64 -26.61
CA VAL A 329 9.36 24.66 -25.66
C VAL A 329 10.79 24.29 -26.04
N GLU A 330 11.08 24.10 -27.34
CA GLU A 330 12.44 23.78 -27.81
C GLU A 330 13.43 24.91 -27.51
N ARG A 331 13.01 26.17 -27.68
CA ARG A 331 13.84 27.34 -27.34
C ARG A 331 14.15 27.39 -25.85
N THR A 332 13.13 27.22 -25.00
CA THR A 332 13.31 27.19 -23.55
C THR A 332 14.15 25.99 -23.11
N ALA A 333 13.94 24.81 -23.69
CA ALA A 333 14.74 23.61 -23.41
C ALA A 333 16.23 23.83 -23.78
N GLY A 334 16.48 24.47 -24.93
CA GLY A 334 17.81 24.79 -25.41
C GLY A 334 18.61 25.70 -24.46
N GLU A 335 17.95 26.65 -23.78
CA GLU A 335 18.59 27.50 -22.75
C GLU A 335 19.16 26.67 -21.58
N TYR A 336 18.56 25.52 -21.28
CA TYR A 336 19.03 24.58 -20.26
C TYR A 336 19.92 23.45 -20.82
N GLY A 337 20.36 23.56 -22.09
CA GLY A 337 21.24 22.57 -22.73
C GLY A 337 20.58 21.22 -23.00
N THR A 338 19.27 21.18 -23.20
CA THR A 338 18.51 19.97 -23.55
C THR A 338 17.58 20.22 -24.74
N SER A 339 17.16 19.17 -25.44
CA SER A 339 16.06 19.25 -26.41
C SER A 339 14.70 19.09 -25.71
N THR A 340 13.60 19.40 -26.38
CA THR A 340 12.24 19.17 -25.85
C THR A 340 12.00 17.70 -25.59
N VAL A 341 12.42 16.81 -26.49
CA VAL A 341 12.35 15.36 -26.28
C VAL A 341 13.17 14.95 -25.05
N GLY A 342 14.36 15.52 -24.87
CA GLY A 342 15.19 15.30 -23.69
C GLY A 342 14.54 15.82 -22.41
N LEU A 343 13.89 17.00 -22.46
CA LEU A 343 13.19 17.60 -21.33
C LEU A 343 11.98 16.75 -20.93
N ILE A 344 11.13 16.37 -21.89
CA ILE A 344 9.94 15.53 -21.65
C ILE A 344 10.34 14.20 -21.01
N THR A 345 11.35 13.51 -21.57
CA THR A 345 11.77 12.19 -21.07
C THR A 345 12.45 12.26 -19.71
N ARG A 346 13.25 13.30 -19.44
CA ARG A 346 13.82 13.57 -18.11
C ARG A 346 12.74 13.86 -17.08
N LEU A 347 11.80 14.74 -17.39
CA LEU A 347 10.68 15.05 -16.50
C LEU A 347 9.86 13.79 -16.21
N ALA A 348 9.48 13.03 -17.23
CA ALA A 348 8.76 11.77 -17.07
C ALA A 348 9.53 10.78 -16.18
N GLY A 349 10.84 10.59 -16.41
CA GLY A 349 11.69 9.75 -15.57
C GLY A 349 11.76 10.21 -14.12
N TYR A 350 11.91 11.52 -13.87
CA TYR A 350 11.89 12.06 -12.51
C TYR A 350 10.54 11.88 -11.82
N PHE A 351 9.43 11.99 -12.55
CA PHE A 351 8.10 11.69 -12.00
C PHE A 351 7.96 10.21 -11.65
N VAL A 352 8.47 9.28 -12.45
CA VAL A 352 8.46 7.85 -12.11
C VAL A 352 9.22 7.60 -10.80
N VAL A 353 10.41 8.19 -10.65
CA VAL A 353 11.18 8.08 -9.40
C VAL A 353 10.43 8.72 -8.24
N LEU A 354 9.88 9.92 -8.41
CA LEU A 354 9.12 10.62 -7.39
C LEU A 354 7.90 9.81 -6.94
N ILE A 355 7.12 9.27 -7.88
CA ILE A 355 5.97 8.40 -7.59
C ILE A 355 6.44 7.17 -6.82
N SER A 356 7.54 6.53 -7.22
CA SER A 356 8.06 5.37 -6.50
C SER A 356 8.44 5.68 -5.04
N LEU A 357 9.01 6.85 -4.77
CA LEU A 357 9.31 7.31 -3.41
C LEU A 357 8.04 7.50 -2.58
N PHE A 358 6.99 8.10 -3.18
CA PHE A 358 5.70 8.27 -2.51
C PHE A 358 5.01 6.95 -2.25
N VAL A 359 4.97 6.06 -3.25
CA VAL A 359 4.41 4.71 -3.13
C VAL A 359 5.16 3.94 -2.04
N ALA A 360 6.49 3.96 -2.03
CA ALA A 360 7.30 3.34 -0.98
C ALA A 360 6.96 3.88 0.42
N GLY A 361 6.78 5.20 0.56
CA GLY A 361 6.37 5.81 1.82
C GLY A 361 4.96 5.43 2.30
N THR A 362 4.08 4.95 1.42
CA THR A 362 2.77 4.43 1.85
C THR A 362 2.85 3.10 2.60
N PHE A 363 3.96 2.36 2.46
CA PHE A 363 4.16 1.07 3.08
C PHE A 363 4.79 1.14 4.47
N THR A 364 5.33 2.29 4.91
CA THR A 364 6.13 2.38 6.16
C THR A 364 5.34 2.80 7.41
N ASP A 365 4.01 2.67 7.42
CA ASP A 365 3.07 2.89 8.55
C ASP A 365 3.30 4.10 9.50
N ILE A 366 3.93 5.17 9.03
CA ILE A 366 4.11 6.42 9.79
C ILE A 366 2.74 7.11 9.94
N GLN A 367 2.12 6.97 11.11
CA GLN A 367 0.72 7.35 11.41
C GLN A 367 0.32 8.80 11.08
N PHE A 368 1.27 9.75 11.05
CA PHE A 368 1.02 11.15 10.65
C PHE A 368 1.28 11.43 9.16
N ALA A 369 2.04 10.58 8.48
CA ALA A 369 2.41 10.77 7.07
C ALA A 369 1.43 10.07 6.11
N SER A 370 0.67 9.07 6.57
CA SER A 370 -0.12 8.20 5.68
C SER A 370 -1.22 8.94 4.89
N LEU A 371 -1.93 9.91 5.46
CA LEU A 371 -2.95 10.70 4.74
C LEU A 371 -2.34 11.62 3.68
N PHE A 372 -1.27 12.33 4.03
CA PHE A 372 -0.56 13.21 3.09
C PHE A 372 0.13 12.41 1.98
N LEU A 373 0.81 11.32 2.33
CA LEU A 373 1.51 10.46 1.37
C LEU A 373 0.53 9.76 0.44
N ARG A 374 -0.63 9.29 0.92
CA ARG A 374 -1.69 8.74 0.05
C ARG A 374 -2.25 9.78 -0.90
N ALA A 375 -2.55 10.98 -0.41
CA ALA A 375 -3.04 12.08 -1.26
C ALA A 375 -2.00 12.44 -2.34
N ALA A 376 -0.73 12.56 -1.95
CA ALA A 376 0.35 12.87 -2.88
C ALA A 376 0.64 11.72 -3.86
N ALA A 377 0.53 10.45 -3.45
CA ALA A 377 0.69 9.29 -4.33
C ALA A 377 -0.37 9.26 -5.45
N VAL A 378 -1.57 9.79 -5.21
CA VAL A 378 -2.62 9.93 -6.23
C VAL A 378 -2.46 11.22 -7.04
N PHE A 379 -2.13 12.33 -6.38
CA PHE A 379 -2.03 13.65 -7.00
C PHE A 379 -0.79 13.82 -7.92
N LEU A 380 0.36 13.24 -7.55
CA LEU A 380 1.59 13.40 -8.31
C LEU A 380 1.53 12.80 -9.72
N PRO A 381 1.01 11.58 -9.94
CA PRO A 381 0.76 11.06 -11.28
C PRO A 381 -0.16 11.96 -12.11
N GLN A 382 -1.24 12.47 -11.51
CA GLN A 382 -2.18 13.38 -12.17
C GLN A 382 -1.50 14.69 -12.60
N LEU A 383 -0.69 15.27 -11.72
CA LEU A 383 0.10 16.46 -12.00
C LEU A 383 1.12 16.21 -13.13
N ALA A 384 1.79 15.05 -13.13
CA ALA A 384 2.74 14.68 -14.16
C ALA A 384 2.08 14.62 -15.54
N ILE A 385 0.92 13.96 -15.62
CA ILE A 385 0.13 13.85 -16.85
C ILE A 385 -0.35 15.24 -17.29
N ALA A 386 -0.83 16.08 -16.36
CA ALA A 386 -1.26 17.43 -16.67
C ALA A 386 -0.14 18.30 -17.27
N LEU A 387 1.07 18.22 -16.69
CA LEU A 387 2.24 18.94 -17.20
C LEU A 387 2.65 18.43 -18.57
N LEU A 388 2.62 17.10 -18.79
CA LEU A 388 2.92 16.51 -20.08
C LEU A 388 1.94 16.98 -21.17
N ILE A 389 0.64 16.99 -20.86
CA ILE A 389 -0.41 17.49 -21.75
C ILE A 389 -0.18 18.97 -22.10
N LEU A 390 0.23 19.79 -21.12
CA LEU A 390 0.52 21.20 -21.36
C LEU A 390 1.71 21.37 -22.31
N VAL A 391 2.80 20.64 -22.08
CA VAL A 391 3.98 20.68 -22.96
C VAL A 391 3.60 20.26 -24.38
N ILE A 392 2.87 19.15 -24.54
CA ILE A 392 2.39 18.68 -25.84
C ILE A 392 1.46 19.73 -26.49
N GLY A 393 0.56 20.32 -25.72
CA GLY A 393 -0.37 21.35 -26.21
C GLY A 393 0.32 22.60 -26.75
N ILE A 394 1.39 23.05 -26.08
CA ILE A 394 2.21 24.18 -26.56
C ILE A 394 2.88 23.82 -27.89
N VAL A 395 3.50 22.64 -27.97
CA VAL A 395 4.17 22.15 -29.18
C VAL A 395 3.21 22.04 -30.36
N ILE A 396 2.05 21.41 -30.15
CA ILE A 396 1.01 21.29 -31.19
C ILE A 396 0.49 22.67 -31.58
N GLY A 397 0.22 23.55 -30.61
CA GLY A 397 -0.27 24.90 -30.87
C GLY A 397 0.68 25.72 -31.74
N ASP A 398 1.98 25.68 -31.44
CA ASP A 398 3.00 26.37 -32.24
C ASP A 398 3.06 25.83 -33.68
N LYS A 399 2.95 24.51 -33.88
CA LYS A 399 2.92 23.91 -35.23
C LYS A 399 1.64 24.24 -35.99
N VAL A 400 0.50 24.28 -35.29
CA VAL A 400 -0.77 24.72 -35.88
C VAL A 400 -0.68 26.17 -36.35
N GLU A 401 -0.04 27.06 -35.57
CA GLU A 401 0.20 28.45 -35.99
C GLU A 401 0.94 28.51 -37.33
N VAL A 402 2.07 27.80 -37.43
CA VAL A 402 2.91 27.78 -38.64
C VAL A 402 2.14 27.20 -39.81
N LEU A 403 1.46 26.07 -39.61
CA LEU A 403 0.69 25.40 -40.66
C LEU A 403 -0.43 26.29 -41.20
N VAL A 404 -1.20 26.94 -40.31
CA VAL A 404 -2.29 27.84 -40.70
C VAL A 404 -1.74 29.09 -41.37
N ALA A 405 -0.65 29.67 -40.84
CA ALA A 405 0.00 30.83 -41.44
C ALA A 405 0.51 30.54 -42.86
N GLU A 406 1.14 29.39 -43.10
CA GLU A 406 1.61 28.99 -44.42
C GLU A 406 0.47 28.82 -45.42
N ARG A 407 -0.66 28.25 -44.99
CA ARG A 407 -1.85 28.08 -45.85
C ARG A 407 -2.50 29.42 -46.20
N LEU A 408 -2.41 30.41 -45.32
CA LEU A 408 -3.02 31.73 -45.50
C LEU A 408 -2.09 32.76 -46.16
N ARG A 409 -0.79 32.46 -46.34
CA ARG A 409 0.18 33.36 -47.01
C ARG A 409 -0.25 33.83 -48.41
N GLY A 410 -1.08 33.07 -49.11
CA GLY A 410 -1.57 33.43 -50.44
C GLY A 410 -2.68 34.50 -50.45
N ILE A 411 -3.25 34.84 -49.30
CA ILE A 411 -4.40 35.72 -49.19
C ILE A 411 -3.94 37.12 -48.74
N LYS A 412 -4.09 38.12 -49.62
CA LYS A 412 -3.72 39.52 -49.38
C LYS A 412 -4.83 40.28 -48.65
N LEU A 413 -5.19 39.84 -47.45
CA LEU A 413 -6.11 40.58 -46.58
C LEU A 413 -5.31 41.27 -45.46
N PRO A 414 -5.60 42.54 -45.14
CA PRO A 414 -5.16 43.14 -43.88
C PRO A 414 -5.58 42.21 -42.72
N GLU A 415 -4.73 42.06 -41.70
CA GLU A 415 -5.08 41.39 -40.42
C GLU A 415 -5.28 39.86 -40.45
N ILE A 416 -4.96 39.18 -41.57
CA ILE A 416 -5.07 37.71 -41.65
C ILE A 416 -4.20 36.96 -40.62
N SER A 417 -3.20 37.64 -40.05
CA SER A 417 -2.33 37.12 -38.99
C SER A 417 -3.05 36.79 -37.69
N VAL A 418 -4.28 37.28 -37.48
CA VAL A 418 -5.07 36.93 -36.29
C VAL A 418 -5.51 35.46 -36.33
N ILE A 419 -5.82 34.90 -37.51
CA ILE A 419 -6.35 33.53 -37.63
C ILE A 419 -5.34 32.47 -37.16
N PRO A 420 -4.06 32.47 -37.62
CA PRO A 420 -3.05 31.55 -37.10
C PRO A 420 -2.88 31.64 -35.58
N ALA A 421 -2.84 32.86 -35.04
CA ALA A 421 -2.72 33.07 -33.60
C ALA A 421 -3.93 32.51 -32.84
N THR A 422 -5.16 32.78 -33.32
CA THR A 422 -6.39 32.22 -32.74
C THR A 422 -6.38 30.69 -32.77
N ALA A 423 -5.89 30.06 -33.85
CA ALA A 423 -5.79 28.61 -33.96
C ALA A 423 -4.79 28.02 -32.94
N ARG A 424 -3.66 28.67 -32.71
CA ARG A 424 -2.72 28.27 -31.65
C ARG A 424 -3.33 28.37 -30.26
N TYR A 425 -3.94 29.52 -29.94
CA TYR A 425 -4.50 29.75 -28.62
C TYR A 425 -5.72 28.86 -28.34
N SER A 426 -6.48 28.45 -29.37
CA SER A 426 -7.57 27.49 -29.19
C SER A 426 -7.06 26.08 -28.85
N VAL A 427 -5.98 25.62 -29.49
CA VAL A 427 -5.31 24.35 -29.14
C VAL A 427 -4.75 24.43 -27.72
N LEU A 428 -4.04 25.51 -27.38
CA LEU A 428 -3.50 25.70 -26.03
C LEU A 428 -4.60 25.74 -24.98
N PHE A 429 -5.72 26.40 -25.27
CA PHE A 429 -6.88 26.46 -24.40
C PHE A 429 -7.45 25.06 -24.10
N VAL A 430 -7.64 24.23 -25.13
CA VAL A 430 -8.09 22.84 -24.96
C VAL A 430 -7.09 22.04 -24.14
N ALA A 431 -5.79 22.17 -24.41
CA ALA A 431 -4.76 21.49 -23.64
C ALA A 431 -4.78 21.90 -22.16
N VAL A 432 -4.97 23.18 -21.87
CA VAL A 432 -5.12 23.70 -20.50
C VAL A 432 -6.36 23.14 -19.82
N LEU A 433 -7.51 23.09 -20.51
CA LEU A 433 -8.72 22.48 -19.93
C LEU A 433 -8.51 21.01 -19.60
N ILE A 434 -7.87 20.24 -20.49
CA ILE A 434 -7.56 18.83 -20.24
C ILE A 434 -6.60 18.69 -19.06
N ALA A 435 -5.54 19.50 -19.00
CA ALA A 435 -4.58 19.50 -17.91
C ALA A 435 -5.22 19.85 -16.55
N LEU A 436 -6.10 20.86 -16.51
CA LEU A 436 -6.87 21.22 -15.32
C LEU A 436 -7.79 20.08 -14.88
N GLY A 437 -8.43 19.40 -15.84
CA GLY A 437 -9.26 18.22 -15.58
C GLY A 437 -8.49 17.08 -14.94
N GLN A 438 -7.24 16.85 -15.34
CA GLN A 438 -6.38 15.81 -14.73
C GLN A 438 -6.10 16.09 -13.24
N ILE A 439 -5.93 17.37 -12.87
CA ILE A 439 -5.66 17.79 -11.48
C ILE A 439 -6.97 17.85 -10.65
N GLY A 440 -8.12 17.52 -11.24
CA GLY A 440 -9.42 17.48 -10.55
C GLY A 440 -10.11 18.85 -10.46
N VAL A 441 -9.68 19.84 -11.25
CA VAL A 441 -10.40 21.11 -11.35
C VAL A 441 -11.73 20.89 -12.05
N ALA A 442 -12.77 21.58 -11.59
CA ALA A 442 -14.12 21.49 -12.16
C ALA A 442 -14.21 22.13 -13.56
N THR A 443 -13.69 21.45 -14.58
CA THR A 443 -13.67 21.89 -15.98
C THR A 443 -15.05 22.15 -16.54
N ASN A 444 -16.07 21.46 -16.07
CA ASN A 444 -17.47 21.71 -16.46
C ASN A 444 -17.90 23.16 -16.16
N ALA A 445 -17.52 23.70 -14.98
CA ALA A 445 -17.83 25.08 -14.64
C ALA A 445 -17.08 26.08 -15.54
N LEU A 446 -15.82 25.77 -15.88
CA LEU A 446 -15.02 26.58 -16.82
C LEU A 446 -15.61 26.55 -18.24
N ILE A 447 -16.09 25.41 -18.70
CA ILE A 447 -16.75 25.26 -20.01
C ILE A 447 -18.07 26.03 -20.05
N VAL A 448 -18.88 25.96 -18.98
CA VAL A 448 -20.12 26.75 -18.88
C VAL A 448 -19.81 28.26 -18.92
N LEU A 449 -18.80 28.70 -18.15
CA LEU A 449 -18.36 30.10 -18.15
C LEU A 449 -17.85 30.54 -19.53
N LEU A 450 -17.05 29.70 -20.20
CA LEU A 450 -16.63 29.93 -21.58
C LEU A 450 -17.84 30.06 -22.52
N GLY A 451 -18.82 29.16 -22.38
CA GLY A 451 -20.05 29.22 -23.16
C GLY A 451 -20.79 30.55 -22.98
N ALA A 452 -20.85 31.05 -21.75
CA ALA A 452 -21.41 32.37 -21.46
C ALA A 452 -20.61 33.51 -22.12
N TYR A 453 -19.28 33.49 -22.04
CA TYR A 453 -18.43 34.49 -22.71
C TYR A 453 -18.51 34.41 -24.24
N ALA A 454 -18.57 33.20 -24.81
CA ALA A 454 -18.72 32.98 -26.25
C ALA A 454 -20.09 33.46 -26.74
N LEU A 455 -21.16 33.17 -26.00
CA LEU A 455 -22.50 33.67 -26.28
C LEU A 455 -22.54 35.20 -26.18
N ALA A 456 -21.93 35.78 -25.14
CA ALA A 456 -21.82 37.22 -25.01
C ALA A 456 -21.10 37.82 -26.22
N LEU A 457 -19.93 37.28 -26.61
CA LEU A 457 -19.18 37.71 -27.79
C LEU A 457 -20.05 37.67 -29.05
N ILE A 458 -20.73 36.55 -29.32
CA ILE A 458 -21.61 36.40 -30.48
C ILE A 458 -22.73 37.45 -30.47
N VAL A 459 -23.41 37.63 -29.34
CA VAL A 459 -24.51 38.60 -29.21
C VAL A 459 -24.00 40.04 -29.38
N PHE A 460 -22.88 40.40 -28.74
CA PHE A 460 -22.29 41.72 -28.87
C PHE A 460 -21.83 42.00 -30.29
N THR A 461 -21.17 41.05 -30.96
CA THR A 461 -20.77 41.20 -32.36
C THR A 461 -21.99 41.32 -33.28
N ALA A 462 -23.03 40.52 -33.05
CA ALA A 462 -24.26 40.59 -33.85
C ALA A 462 -24.95 41.96 -33.72
N ILE A 463 -25.03 42.52 -32.50
CA ILE A 463 -25.60 43.85 -32.26
C ILE A 463 -24.69 44.93 -32.86
N ALA A 464 -23.37 44.85 -32.64
CA ALA A 464 -22.41 45.84 -33.12
C ALA A 464 -22.34 45.91 -34.65
N THR A 465 -22.48 44.76 -35.33
CA THR A 465 -22.41 44.67 -36.80
C THR A 465 -23.78 44.75 -37.48
N GLN A 466 -24.87 44.92 -36.70
CA GLN A 466 -26.24 44.89 -37.22
C GLN A 466 -26.48 45.91 -38.35
N GLU A 467 -25.93 47.12 -38.24
CA GLU A 467 -26.12 48.17 -39.26
C GLU A 467 -25.35 47.89 -40.56
N LEU A 468 -24.14 47.36 -40.43
CA LEU A 468 -23.29 46.93 -41.55
C LEU A 468 -23.94 45.76 -42.30
N LEU A 469 -24.43 44.75 -41.57
CA LEU A 469 -25.15 43.61 -42.14
C LEU A 469 -26.46 44.03 -42.83
N ALA A 470 -27.21 44.96 -42.23
CA ALA A 470 -28.43 45.49 -42.84
C ALA A 470 -28.11 46.23 -44.14
N SER A 471 -27.09 47.09 -44.15
CA SER A 471 -26.66 47.79 -45.37
C SER A 471 -26.17 46.82 -46.45
N GLY A 472 -25.42 45.78 -46.05
CA GLY A 472 -24.98 44.69 -46.92
C GLY A 472 -26.13 43.93 -47.57
N ALA A 473 -27.13 43.52 -46.78
CA ALA A 473 -28.32 42.82 -47.29
C ALA A 473 -29.11 43.67 -48.29
N VAL A 474 -29.21 44.98 -48.04
CA VAL A 474 -29.82 45.91 -48.99
C VAL A 474 -28.97 46.07 -50.24
N GLY A 475 -27.65 46.15 -50.13
CA GLY A 475 -26.77 46.20 -51.30
C GLY A 475 -26.89 44.97 -52.19
N VAL A 476 -26.93 43.76 -51.60
CA VAL A 476 -27.21 42.52 -52.37
C VAL A 476 -28.55 42.62 -53.09
N TYR A 477 -29.60 43.11 -52.42
CA TYR A 477 -30.91 43.30 -53.04
C TYR A 477 -30.86 44.29 -54.21
N LEU A 478 -30.20 45.44 -54.04
CA LEU A 478 -30.06 46.47 -55.08
C LEU A 478 -29.27 45.95 -56.29
N LEU A 479 -28.18 45.22 -56.06
CA LEU A 479 -27.37 44.62 -57.11
C LEU A 479 -28.11 43.52 -57.88
N LEU A 480 -29.04 42.79 -57.24
CA LEU A 480 -29.80 41.72 -57.88
C LEU A 480 -31.06 42.22 -58.60
N THR A 481 -31.71 43.26 -58.08
CA THR A 481 -32.99 43.76 -58.61
C THR A 481 -32.84 44.98 -59.51
N GLU A 482 -31.68 45.64 -59.46
CA GLU A 482 -31.31 46.83 -60.24
C GLU A 482 -32.47 47.84 -60.40
N PRO A 483 -33.08 48.33 -59.30
CA PRO A 483 -34.19 49.28 -59.39
C PRO A 483 -33.76 50.63 -59.98
N TYR A 484 -32.45 50.91 -59.94
CA TYR A 484 -31.73 51.98 -60.63
C TYR A 484 -30.33 51.48 -61.00
N CYS A 485 -29.72 52.10 -62.01
CA CYS A 485 -28.44 51.70 -62.58
C CYS A 485 -27.41 52.83 -62.44
N ILE A 486 -26.13 52.49 -62.63
CA ILE A 486 -25.06 53.46 -62.76
C ILE A 486 -25.35 54.38 -63.95
N GLY A 487 -25.25 55.69 -63.74
CA GLY A 487 -25.57 56.72 -64.73
C GLY A 487 -26.99 57.31 -64.64
N ASP A 488 -27.87 56.75 -63.81
CA ASP A 488 -29.19 57.33 -63.58
C ASP A 488 -29.12 58.56 -62.67
N GLU A 489 -29.95 59.56 -62.93
CA GLU A 489 -30.19 60.67 -62.01
C GLU A 489 -31.25 60.27 -60.97
N VAL A 490 -30.86 60.30 -59.70
CA VAL A 490 -31.70 59.88 -58.57
C VAL A 490 -31.71 60.92 -57.46
N ALA A 491 -32.83 60.98 -56.74
CA ALA A 491 -32.93 61.68 -55.47
C ALA A 491 -33.09 60.66 -54.33
N VAL A 492 -32.15 60.67 -53.37
CA VAL A 492 -32.14 59.80 -52.20
C VAL A 492 -31.49 60.49 -51.01
N ALA A 493 -32.00 60.27 -49.80
CA ALA A 493 -31.46 60.88 -48.58
C ALA A 493 -31.39 62.43 -48.60
N GLY A 494 -32.29 63.07 -49.34
CA GLY A 494 -32.34 64.53 -49.51
C GLY A 494 -31.26 65.11 -50.43
N GLN A 495 -30.47 64.26 -51.11
CA GLN A 495 -29.51 64.65 -52.13
C GLN A 495 -29.99 64.20 -53.51
N GLN A 496 -29.72 65.00 -54.54
CA GLN A 496 -30.02 64.68 -55.93
C GLN A 496 -28.73 64.66 -56.73
N GLY A 497 -28.45 63.57 -57.45
CA GLY A 497 -27.21 63.41 -58.21
C GLY A 497 -27.23 62.18 -59.11
N ILE A 498 -26.12 61.95 -59.82
CA ILE A 498 -25.96 60.82 -60.74
C ILE A 498 -25.30 59.66 -60.02
N VAL A 499 -25.86 58.45 -60.14
CA VAL A 499 -25.28 57.24 -59.53
C VAL A 499 -23.97 56.87 -60.21
N GLN A 500 -22.88 56.83 -59.44
CA GLN A 500 -21.55 56.46 -59.93
C GLN A 500 -21.22 54.98 -59.67
N GLU A 501 -21.51 54.51 -58.46
CA GLU A 501 -21.16 53.16 -58.02
C GLU A 501 -22.19 52.63 -57.03
N ILE A 502 -22.52 51.34 -57.15
CA ILE A 502 -23.34 50.61 -56.19
C ILE A 502 -22.45 49.51 -55.61
N ASP A 503 -21.99 49.73 -54.38
CA ASP A 503 -21.20 48.76 -53.61
C ASP A 503 -22.11 47.88 -52.74
N LEU A 504 -21.53 46.85 -52.12
CA LEU A 504 -22.24 45.99 -51.17
C LEU A 504 -22.84 46.79 -49.99
N PHE A 505 -22.14 47.80 -49.48
CA PHE A 505 -22.55 48.53 -48.28
C PHE A 505 -23.06 49.95 -48.52
N VAL A 506 -22.62 50.60 -49.61
CA VAL A 506 -22.88 52.00 -49.90
C VAL A 506 -23.26 52.21 -51.36
N THR A 507 -24.03 53.25 -51.65
CA THR A 507 -24.26 53.77 -53.00
C THR A 507 -23.59 55.15 -53.07
N ARG A 508 -22.87 55.40 -54.15
CA ARG A 508 -22.18 56.68 -54.38
C ARG A 508 -22.91 57.48 -55.45
N ILE A 509 -23.27 58.72 -55.12
CA ILE A 509 -23.89 59.66 -56.05
C ILE A 509 -23.02 60.91 -56.18
N ASP A 510 -22.94 61.46 -57.38
CA ASP A 510 -22.20 62.70 -57.67
C ASP A 510 -23.16 63.86 -57.94
N THR A 511 -22.93 64.98 -57.28
CA THR A 511 -23.71 66.22 -57.44
C THR A 511 -22.74 67.37 -57.64
N ASP A 512 -22.70 67.95 -58.84
CA ASP A 512 -21.82 69.08 -59.19
C ASP A 512 -20.33 68.87 -58.86
N GLY A 513 -19.86 67.61 -58.91
CA GLY A 513 -18.48 67.22 -58.60
C GLY A 513 -18.20 66.90 -57.12
N GLU A 514 -19.22 66.92 -56.26
CA GLU A 514 -19.15 66.42 -54.89
C GLU A 514 -19.68 64.97 -54.81
N GLU A 515 -18.85 64.06 -54.29
CA GLU A 515 -19.19 62.64 -54.11
C GLU A 515 -19.87 62.41 -52.75
N HIS A 516 -21.14 62.00 -52.78
CA HIS A 516 -21.90 61.61 -51.60
C HIS A 516 -21.92 60.08 -51.43
N ILE A 517 -21.40 59.61 -50.29
CA ILE A 517 -21.37 58.19 -49.93
C ILE A 517 -22.55 57.89 -49.01
N ILE A 518 -23.56 57.17 -49.52
CA ILE A 518 -24.81 56.92 -48.82
C ILE A 518 -24.89 55.44 -48.44
N PRO A 519 -25.06 55.09 -47.14
CA PRO A 519 -25.27 53.70 -46.75
C PRO A 519 -26.52 53.12 -47.41
N ASN A 520 -26.40 51.90 -47.96
CA ASN A 520 -27.49 51.25 -48.69
C ASN A 520 -28.76 51.09 -47.83
N ARG A 521 -28.60 50.90 -46.51
CA ARG A 521 -29.76 50.86 -45.59
C ARG A 521 -30.58 52.14 -45.63
N THR A 522 -29.95 53.30 -45.77
CA THR A 522 -30.62 54.60 -45.87
C THR A 522 -31.39 54.72 -47.18
N VAL A 523 -30.77 54.27 -48.29
CA VAL A 523 -31.41 54.24 -49.62
C VAL A 523 -32.74 53.49 -49.59
N LEU A 524 -32.76 52.29 -49.02
CA LEU A 524 -34.01 51.50 -48.95
C LEU A 524 -35.01 52.07 -47.94
N ARG A 525 -34.54 52.67 -46.84
CA ARG A 525 -35.41 53.21 -45.79
C ARG A 525 -36.15 54.47 -46.25
N GLU A 526 -35.47 55.34 -46.98
CA GLU A 526 -36.04 56.61 -47.44
C GLU A 526 -36.67 56.52 -48.83
N GLY A 527 -36.30 55.49 -49.60
CA GLY A 527 -36.77 55.29 -50.97
C GLY A 527 -36.00 56.14 -51.98
N VAL A 528 -35.90 55.63 -53.20
CA VAL A 528 -35.26 56.31 -54.33
C VAL A 528 -36.31 56.86 -55.28
N VAL A 529 -36.15 58.11 -55.69
CA VAL A 529 -36.90 58.70 -56.80
C VAL A 529 -35.97 58.78 -58.01
N ARG A 530 -36.34 58.13 -59.11
CA ARG A 530 -35.66 58.29 -60.41
C ARG A 530 -36.22 59.53 -61.10
N ILE A 531 -35.34 60.42 -61.52
CA ILE A 531 -35.69 61.63 -62.26
C ILE A 531 -35.40 61.32 -63.72
N GLN A 532 -36.46 61.26 -64.54
CA GLN A 532 -36.39 60.95 -65.97
C GLN A 532 -36.30 62.21 -66.81
#